data_AF-A0A2R6EH17-F1
#
_entry.id   AF-A0A2R6EH17-F1
#
_cell.length_a   1.000
_cell.length_b   1.000
_cell.length_c   1.000
_cell.angle_alpha   90.00
_cell.angle_beta   90.00
_cell.angle_gamma   90.00
#
_symmetry.space_group_name_H-M   'P 1'
#
loop_
_entity.id
_entity.type
_entity.pdbx_description
1 polymer ?
#
loop_
_entity_poly.entity_id
_entity_poly.type
_entity_poly.pdbx_seq_one_letter_code
_entity_poly.pdbx_strand_id
1 'polypeptide(L)'
;MDVDQFVRQQKQPELPSDEMEEKFELWDKEYTLDALTDLNSSQIRSRKLEFETEVEVLLTKHRPGRSVANSPSLASIHGKPPYNAQEWERAREIIRNEAQKVRLRLERAEGIVTQEETEAKRGWIRNLVEALPSPNVNINLP
;
A
#
# COMPACT_ATOMS: atom_id res chain seq x y z
N MET A 1 -30.72 -19.00 25.78
CA MET A 1 -30.49 -18.29 24.50
C MET A 1 -28.99 -18.16 24.35
N ASP A 2 -28.41 -18.56 23.23
CA ASP A 2 -26.97 -18.42 22.99
C ASP A 2 -26.64 -16.93 22.80
N VAL A 3 -25.85 -16.38 23.72
CA VAL A 3 -25.49 -14.95 23.75
C VAL A 3 -24.72 -14.56 22.50
N ASP A 4 -23.85 -15.44 21.99
CA ASP A 4 -23.08 -15.18 20.78
C ASP A 4 -23.99 -15.15 19.56
N GLN A 5 -24.94 -16.08 19.48
CA GLN A 5 -25.93 -16.09 18.40
C GLN A 5 -26.83 -14.85 18.43
N PHE A 6 -27.26 -14.41 19.62
CA PHE A 6 -28.06 -13.20 19.79
C PHE A 6 -27.32 -11.94 19.34
N VAL A 7 -26.07 -11.76 19.80
CA VAL A 7 -25.24 -10.60 19.41
C VAL A 7 -25.04 -10.58 17.89
N ARG A 8 -24.80 -11.73 17.26
CA ARG A 8 -24.63 -11.81 15.81
C ARG A 8 -25.91 -11.50 15.03
N GLN A 9 -27.08 -11.95 15.50
CA GLN A 9 -28.37 -11.61 14.86
C GLN A 9 -28.69 -10.12 14.98
N GLN A 10 -28.34 -9.50 16.10
CA GLN A 10 -28.56 -8.08 16.34
C GLN A 10 -27.60 -7.20 15.53
N LYS A 11 -26.32 -7.59 15.46
CA LYS A 11 -25.25 -6.78 14.85
C LYS A 11 -25.02 -7.08 13.38
N GLN A 12 -25.43 -8.24 12.90
CA GLN A 12 -25.29 -8.69 11.50
C GLN A 12 -23.90 -8.35 10.92
N PRO A 13 -22.82 -8.93 11.47
CA PRO A 13 -21.48 -8.56 11.05
C PRO A 13 -21.27 -8.85 9.55
N GLU A 14 -20.98 -7.81 8.78
CA GLU A 14 -20.70 -7.89 7.35
C GLU A 14 -19.20 -8.08 7.08
N LEU A 15 -18.87 -8.60 5.89
CA LEU A 15 -17.49 -8.76 5.46
C LEU A 15 -17.36 -8.45 3.96
N PRO A 16 -16.53 -7.45 3.55
CA PRO A 16 -15.76 -6.53 4.40
C PRO A 16 -16.66 -5.67 5.32
N SER A 17 -16.12 -5.15 6.42
CA SER A 17 -16.84 -4.16 7.23
C SER A 17 -16.77 -2.77 6.62
N ASP A 18 -17.68 -1.87 6.99
CA ASP A 18 -17.68 -0.47 6.56
C ASP A 18 -16.30 0.19 6.72
N GLU A 19 -15.63 0.01 7.87
CA GLU A 19 -14.28 0.54 8.10
C GLU A 19 -13.24 0.01 7.09
N MET A 20 -13.38 -1.26 6.67
CA MET A 20 -12.51 -1.85 5.66
C MET A 20 -12.82 -1.27 4.28
N GLU A 21 -14.10 -1.16 3.91
CA GLU A 21 -14.51 -0.58 2.64
C GLU A 21 -14.05 0.87 2.49
N GLU A 22 -14.27 1.70 3.51
CA GLU A 22 -13.79 3.09 3.55
C GLU A 22 -12.27 3.16 3.37
N LYS A 23 -11.53 2.25 4.00
CA LYS A 23 -10.07 2.19 3.87
C LYS A 23 -9.62 1.76 2.48
N PHE A 24 -10.29 0.78 1.89
CA PHE A 24 -9.97 0.33 0.53
C PHE A 24 -10.29 1.39 -0.51
N GLU A 25 -11.41 2.09 -0.38
CA GLU A 25 -11.72 3.23 -1.24
C GLU A 25 -10.69 4.35 -1.12
N LEU A 26 -10.22 4.64 0.09
CA LEU A 26 -9.18 5.64 0.30
C LEU A 26 -7.89 5.21 -0.41
N TRP A 27 -7.48 3.96 -0.25
CA TRP A 27 -6.30 3.43 -0.93
C TRP A 27 -6.41 3.48 -2.45
N ASP A 28 -7.58 3.17 -3.01
CA ASP A 28 -7.81 3.25 -4.45
C ASP A 28 -7.79 4.69 -4.99
N LYS A 29 -8.17 5.68 -4.17
CA LYS A 29 -8.10 7.10 -4.53
C LYS A 29 -6.68 7.68 -4.38
N GLU A 30 -5.97 7.31 -3.32
CA GLU A 30 -4.67 7.90 -2.99
C GLU A 30 -3.50 7.25 -3.72
N TYR A 31 -3.52 5.93 -3.90
CA TYR A 31 -2.43 5.16 -4.50
C TYR A 31 -2.73 4.81 -5.96
N THR A 32 -3.25 5.76 -6.71
CA THR A 32 -3.39 5.63 -8.18
C THR A 32 -2.00 5.65 -8.82
N LEU A 33 -1.87 4.97 -9.96
CA LEU A 33 -0.59 4.96 -10.67
C LEU A 33 -0.14 6.38 -11.04
N ASP A 34 -1.06 7.19 -11.55
CA ASP A 34 -0.80 8.57 -11.98
C ASP A 34 -0.30 9.44 -10.83
N ALA A 35 -1.00 9.41 -9.68
CA ALA A 35 -0.58 10.17 -8.49
C ALA A 35 0.79 9.72 -7.96
N LEU A 36 1.13 8.45 -8.11
CA LEU A 36 2.42 7.91 -7.69
C LEU A 36 3.55 8.25 -8.66
N THR A 37 3.29 8.31 -9.97
CA THR A 37 4.30 8.68 -10.98
C THR A 37 4.62 10.18 -10.98
N ASP A 38 3.76 11.02 -10.42
CA ASP A 38 4.06 12.44 -10.18
C ASP A 38 5.10 12.67 -9.06
N LEU A 39 5.43 11.63 -8.30
CA LEU A 39 6.40 11.67 -7.21
C LEU A 39 7.79 11.24 -7.69
N ASN A 40 8.84 11.72 -7.02
CA ASN A 40 10.19 11.19 -7.23
C ASN A 40 10.41 9.85 -6.51
N SER A 41 11.48 9.14 -6.87
CA SER A 41 11.80 7.81 -6.33
C SER A 41 11.89 7.77 -4.78
N SER A 42 12.41 8.82 -4.14
CA SER A 42 12.49 8.90 -2.68
C SER A 42 11.10 9.08 -2.04
N GLN A 43 10.23 9.87 -2.66
CA GLN A 43 8.86 10.09 -2.18
C GLN A 43 8.03 8.82 -2.30
N ILE A 44 8.17 8.07 -3.39
CA ILE A 44 7.48 6.78 -3.57
C ILE A 44 7.88 5.79 -2.45
N ARG A 45 9.16 5.76 -2.06
CA ARG A 45 9.62 4.92 -0.94
C ARG A 45 9.02 5.34 0.40
N SER A 46 8.91 6.65 0.67
CA SER A 46 8.23 7.15 1.86
C SER A 46 6.76 6.71 1.88
N ARG A 47 6.06 6.90 0.75
CA ARG A 47 4.65 6.49 0.59
C ARG A 47 4.46 4.99 0.76
N LYS A 48 5.40 4.18 0.31
CA LYS A 48 5.39 2.73 0.54
C LYS A 48 5.48 2.40 2.03
N LEU A 49 6.35 3.06 2.79
CA LEU A 49 6.48 2.82 4.23
C LEU A 49 5.22 3.26 5.01
N GLU A 50 4.66 4.42 4.66
CA GLU A 50 3.39 4.90 5.21
C GLU A 50 2.27 3.90 4.94
N PHE A 51 2.17 3.43 3.70
CA PHE A 51 1.19 2.43 3.29
C PHE A 51 1.30 1.12 4.10
N GLU A 52 2.51 0.57 4.24
CA GLU A 52 2.70 -0.66 5.03
C GLU A 52 2.31 -0.47 6.50
N THR A 53 2.52 0.73 7.05
CA THR A 53 2.08 1.07 8.40
C THR A 53 0.55 1.07 8.51
N GLU A 54 -0.14 1.65 7.52
CA GLU A 54 -1.61 1.61 7.48
C GLU A 54 -2.17 0.19 7.39
N VAL A 55 -1.56 -0.64 6.55
CA VAL A 55 -1.94 -2.06 6.41
C VAL A 55 -1.76 -2.79 7.75
N GLU A 56 -0.64 -2.61 8.43
CA GLU A 56 -0.37 -3.27 9.72
C GLU A 56 -1.34 -2.80 10.81
N VAL A 57 -1.68 -1.50 10.84
CA VAL A 57 -2.68 -0.96 11.75
C VAL A 57 -4.05 -1.61 11.49
N LEU A 58 -4.47 -1.71 10.23
CA LEU A 58 -5.75 -2.31 9.86
C LEU A 58 -5.78 -3.81 10.19
N LEU A 59 -4.69 -4.54 9.92
CA LEU A 59 -4.55 -5.95 10.29
C LEU A 59 -4.57 -6.17 11.80
N THR A 60 -3.93 -5.29 12.57
CA THR A 60 -3.92 -5.36 14.04
C THR A 60 -5.31 -5.14 14.62
N LYS A 61 -6.08 -4.20 14.05
CA LYS A 61 -7.51 -4.03 14.41
C LYS A 61 -8.31 -5.32 14.15
N HIS A 62 -7.97 -6.05 13.09
CA HIS A 62 -8.62 -7.31 12.69
C HIS A 62 -7.93 -8.59 13.19
N ARG A 63 -7.08 -8.46 14.20
CA ARG A 63 -6.44 -9.58 14.89
C ARG A 63 -7.12 -9.81 16.25
N PRO A 64 -8.02 -10.80 16.39
CA PRO A 64 -8.64 -11.08 17.67
C PRO A 64 -7.60 -11.67 18.63
N GLY A 65 -7.71 -11.35 19.92
CA GLY A 65 -7.02 -12.11 20.96
C GLY A 65 -7.58 -13.54 21.04
N ARG A 66 -6.81 -14.48 21.62
CA ARG A 66 -7.22 -15.90 21.72
C ARG A 66 -8.61 -16.08 22.32
N SER A 67 -8.95 -15.31 23.36
CA SER A 67 -10.25 -15.37 24.04
C SER A 67 -11.40 -14.76 23.23
N VAL A 68 -11.10 -13.87 22.26
CA VAL A 68 -12.10 -13.16 21.45
C VAL A 68 -12.39 -13.88 20.13
N ALA A 69 -11.42 -14.63 19.60
CA ALA A 69 -11.50 -15.25 18.27
C ALA A 69 -12.72 -16.17 18.08
N ASN A 70 -13.19 -16.81 19.16
CA ASN A 70 -14.33 -17.72 19.16
C ASN A 70 -15.53 -17.21 19.97
N SER A 71 -15.52 -15.94 20.40
CA SER A 71 -16.63 -15.36 21.17
C SER A 71 -17.05 -14.01 20.58
N PRO A 72 -18.04 -14.03 19.67
CA PRO A 72 -18.68 -12.84 19.10
C PRO A 72 -19.16 -11.83 20.16
N SER A 73 -19.69 -12.31 21.28
CA SER A 73 -20.14 -11.43 22.37
C SER A 73 -18.99 -10.65 23.00
N LEU A 74 -17.84 -11.30 23.27
CA LEU A 74 -16.64 -10.63 23.76
C LEU A 74 -16.06 -9.66 22.72
N ALA A 75 -16.07 -10.01 21.43
CA ALA A 75 -15.64 -9.09 20.37
C ALA A 75 -16.47 -7.80 20.40
N SER A 76 -17.81 -7.92 20.47
CA SER A 76 -18.70 -6.77 20.54
C SER A 76 -18.45 -5.90 21.79
N ILE A 77 -18.15 -6.49 22.94
CA ILE A 77 -17.81 -5.74 24.17
C ILE A 77 -16.53 -4.93 23.99
N HIS A 78 -15.56 -5.46 23.24
CA HIS A 78 -14.30 -4.79 22.93
C HIS A 78 -14.37 -3.85 21.71
N GLY A 79 -15.58 -3.51 21.24
CA GLY A 79 -15.77 -2.63 20.08
C GLY A 79 -15.29 -3.22 18.76
N LYS A 80 -15.17 -4.54 18.68
CA LYS A 80 -14.77 -5.28 17.48
C LYS A 80 -15.99 -5.88 16.80
N PRO A 81 -15.96 -6.09 15.47
CA PRO A 81 -16.99 -6.86 14.78
C PRO A 81 -17.18 -8.23 15.45
N PRO A 82 -18.43 -8.67 15.69
CA PRO A 82 -18.74 -9.96 16.30
C PRO A 82 -18.53 -11.14 15.34
N TYR A 83 -17.34 -11.20 14.73
CA TYR A 83 -16.91 -12.26 13.83
C TYR A 83 -16.61 -13.55 14.58
N ASN A 84 -16.84 -14.67 13.90
CA ASN A 84 -16.26 -15.95 14.28
C ASN A 84 -14.82 -16.08 13.75
N ALA A 85 -14.11 -17.14 14.15
CA ALA A 85 -12.72 -17.35 13.78
C ALA A 85 -12.46 -17.39 12.26
N GLN A 86 -13.39 -17.93 11.46
CA GLN A 86 -13.25 -17.97 10.00
C GLN A 86 -13.42 -16.57 9.40
N GLU A 87 -14.41 -15.80 9.87
CA GLU A 87 -14.64 -14.42 9.46
C GLU A 87 -13.45 -13.52 9.81
N TRP A 88 -12.82 -13.72 10.97
CA TRP A 88 -11.57 -13.04 11.34
C TRP A 88 -10.43 -13.33 10.37
N GLU A 89 -10.25 -14.58 9.94
CA GLU A 89 -9.22 -14.91 8.95
C GLU A 89 -9.56 -14.31 7.59
N ARG A 90 -10.81 -14.44 7.13
CA ARG A 90 -11.27 -13.86 5.86
C ARG A 90 -11.10 -12.34 5.85
N ALA A 91 -11.38 -11.64 6.94
CA ALA A 91 -11.15 -10.20 7.05
C ALA A 91 -9.68 -9.85 6.78
N ARG A 92 -8.75 -10.57 7.41
CA ARG A 92 -7.31 -10.38 7.19
C ARG A 92 -6.88 -10.74 5.77
N GLU A 93 -7.46 -11.78 5.20
CA GLU A 93 -7.19 -12.17 3.81
C GLU A 93 -7.62 -11.07 2.84
N ILE A 94 -8.82 -10.52 3.00
CA ILE A 94 -9.31 -9.39 2.19
C ILE A 94 -8.38 -8.18 2.33
N ILE A 95 -7.99 -7.80 3.56
CA ILE A 95 -7.04 -6.69 3.79
C ILE A 95 -5.73 -6.92 3.04
N ARG A 96 -5.17 -8.14 3.12
CA ARG A 96 -3.92 -8.47 2.42
C ARG A 96 -4.09 -8.41 0.90
N ASN A 97 -5.21 -8.89 0.38
CA ASN A 97 -5.49 -8.91 -1.05
C ASN A 97 -5.63 -7.48 -1.61
N GLU A 98 -6.40 -6.62 -0.95
CA GLU A 98 -6.51 -5.21 -1.33
C GLU A 98 -5.17 -4.49 -1.20
N ALA A 99 -4.43 -4.77 -0.12
CA ALA A 99 -3.11 -4.17 0.05
C ALA A 99 -2.13 -4.59 -1.05
N GLN A 100 -2.24 -5.83 -1.54
CA GLN A 100 -1.40 -6.31 -2.64
C GLN A 100 -1.62 -5.53 -3.93
N LYS A 101 -2.85 -5.10 -4.23
CA LYS A 101 -3.13 -4.27 -5.41
C LYS A 101 -2.37 -2.94 -5.34
N VAL A 102 -2.37 -2.32 -4.17
CA VAL A 102 -1.65 -1.05 -3.93
C VAL A 102 -0.14 -1.24 -4.03
N ARG A 103 0.41 -2.33 -3.45
CA ARG A 103 1.84 -2.67 -3.57
C ARG A 103 2.28 -2.78 -5.03
N LEU A 104 1.50 -3.44 -5.87
CA LEU A 104 1.80 -3.57 -7.30
C LEU A 104 1.81 -2.19 -8.00
N ARG A 105 0.91 -1.27 -7.63
CA ARG A 105 0.91 0.10 -8.17
C ARG A 105 2.15 0.88 -7.72
N LEU A 106 2.52 0.80 -6.45
CA LEU A 106 3.73 1.40 -5.89
C LEU A 106 5.01 0.88 -6.57
N GLU A 107 5.13 -0.43 -6.74
CA GLU A 107 6.28 -1.06 -7.42
C GLU A 107 6.37 -0.62 -8.89
N ARG A 108 5.22 -0.58 -9.58
CA ARG A 108 5.17 -0.10 -10.96
C ARG A 108 5.56 1.37 -11.08
N ALA A 109 5.05 2.23 -10.19
CA ALA A 109 5.38 3.64 -10.17
C ALA A 109 6.88 3.86 -9.90
N GLU A 110 7.46 3.17 -8.91
CA GLU A 110 8.90 3.24 -8.61
C GLU A 110 9.73 2.86 -9.84
N GLY A 111 9.33 1.81 -10.56
CA GLY A 111 9.99 1.37 -11.80
C GLY A 111 9.97 2.44 -12.90
N ILE A 112 8.81 3.04 -13.17
CA ILE A 112 8.64 4.09 -14.18
C ILE A 112 9.51 5.30 -13.83
N VAL A 113 9.36 5.83 -12.61
CA VAL A 113 10.08 7.04 -12.17
C VAL A 113 11.59 6.81 -12.15
N THR A 114 12.05 5.64 -11.71
CA THR A 114 13.49 5.31 -11.72
C THR A 114 14.05 5.27 -13.14
N GLN A 115 13.28 4.76 -14.10
CA GLN A 115 13.67 4.74 -15.50
C GLN A 115 13.76 6.16 -16.07
N GLU A 116 12.73 6.99 -15.86
CA GLU A 116 12.69 8.38 -16.31
C GLU A 116 13.83 9.21 -15.70
N GLU A 117 14.07 9.08 -14.39
CA GLU A 117 15.20 9.76 -13.72
C GLU A 117 16.55 9.31 -14.30
N THR A 118 16.70 8.04 -14.66
CA THR A 118 17.93 7.51 -15.25
C THR A 118 18.14 8.02 -16.67
N GLU A 119 17.08 8.06 -17.48
CA GLU A 119 17.10 8.60 -18.84
C GLU A 119 17.40 10.10 -18.84
N ALA A 120 16.78 10.87 -17.95
CA ALA A 120 17.07 12.29 -17.76
C ALA A 120 18.53 12.53 -17.37
N LYS A 121 19.07 11.74 -16.42
CA LYS A 121 20.48 11.80 -16.04
C LYS A 121 21.41 11.49 -17.21
N ARG A 122 21.12 10.45 -18.00
CA ARG A 122 21.90 10.10 -19.20
C ARG A 122 21.86 11.20 -20.25
N GLY A 123 20.69 11.81 -20.48
CA GLY A 123 20.52 12.94 -21.40
C GLY A 123 21.36 14.14 -20.96
N TRP A 124 21.31 14.48 -19.67
CA TRP A 124 22.13 15.56 -19.10
C TRP A 124 23.64 15.31 -19.26
N ILE A 125 24.11 14.08 -18.99
CA ILE A 125 25.53 13.70 -19.20
C ILE A 125 25.92 13.83 -20.67
N ARG A 126 25.09 13.36 -21.61
CA ARG A 126 25.36 13.48 -23.05
C ARG A 126 25.51 14.94 -23.47
N ASN A 127 24.57 15.80 -23.05
CA ASN A 127 24.60 17.23 -23.38
C ASN A 127 25.86 17.93 -22.81
N LEU A 128 26.32 17.54 -21.62
CA LEU A 128 27.58 18.03 -21.07
C LEU A 128 28.78 17.61 -21.91
N VAL A 129 28.86 16.34 -22.32
CA VAL A 129 29.96 15.84 -23.16
C VAL A 129 29.99 16.53 -24.52
N GLU A 130 28.82 16.75 -25.14
CA GLU A 130 28.71 17.48 -26.41
C GLU A 130 29.06 18.97 -26.28
N ALA A 131 28.82 19.58 -25.12
CA ALA A 131 29.17 20.97 -24.84
C ALA A 131 30.67 21.18 -24.55
N LEU A 132 31.45 20.11 -24.34
CA LEU A 132 32.89 20.23 -24.17
C LEU A 132 33.55 20.54 -25.53
N PRO A 133 34.42 21.57 -25.60
CA PRO A 133 35.13 21.88 -26.82
C PRO A 133 36.01 20.69 -27.22
N SER A 134 35.87 20.23 -28.46
CA SER A 134 36.79 19.25 -29.03
C SER A 134 38.20 19.84 -29.01
N PRO A 135 39.20 19.15 -28.46
CA PRO A 135 40.57 19.64 -28.54
C PRO A 135 40.96 19.72 -30.01
N ASN A 136 41.16 20.93 -30.51
CA ASN A 136 41.89 21.18 -31.76
C ASN A 136 43.34 20.78 -31.53
N VAL A 137 43.63 19.48 -31.58
CA VAL A 137 45.00 19.00 -31.64
C VAL A 137 45.49 19.27 -33.05
N ASN A 138 46.02 20.49 -33.26
CA ASN A 138 46.80 20.80 -34.44
C ASN A 138 48.15 20.09 -34.28
N ILE A 139 48.20 18.81 -34.66
CA ILE A 139 49.45 18.04 -34.68
C ILE A 139 50.23 18.54 -35.91
N ASN A 140 50.98 19.63 -35.73
CA ASN A 140 52.08 19.95 -36.64
C ASN A 140 53.17 18.89 -36.41
N LEU A 141 53.18 17.87 -37.28
CA LEU A 141 54.28 16.92 -37.39
C LEU A 141 55.47 17.63 -38.07
N PRO A 142 56.67 17.64 -37.45
CA PRO A 142 57.89 18.07 -38.11
C PRO A 142 58.39 17.05 -39.15
#